data_AF-A0A6J7S7T4-F1
#
_entry.id   AF-A0A6J7S7T4-F1
#
_cell.length_a   1.000
_cell.length_b   1.000
_cell.length_c   1.000
_cell.angle_alpha   90.00
_cell.angle_beta   90.00
_cell.angle_gamma   90.00
#
_symmetry.space_group_name_H-M   'P 1'
#
loop_
_entity.id
_entity.type
_entity.pdbx_description
1 polymer ?
#
loop_
_entity_poly.entity_id
_entity_poly.type
_entity_poly.pdbx_seq_one_letter_code
_entity_poly.pdbx_strand_id
1 'polypeptide(L)'
;MVEDVDQAIAFFRDAGGMTLLFDGVMQGEVFEEMIGFPSGASLRIAFLAGPEKAPARIEFMSFEGVERSEGRKDNIGIRRIVMSTTDLAETLAKFVELECRMISENVIEGPAGIEVELREVKQ
;
A
#
# COMPACT_ATOMS: atom_id res chain seq x y z
N MET A 1 6.68 -1.52 -0.40
CA MET A 1 6.96 -2.23 -1.65
C MET A 1 5.80 -3.11 -1.98
N VAL A 2 5.29 -3.04 -3.20
CA VAL A 2 4.20 -3.90 -3.69
C VAL A 2 4.57 -4.43 -5.07
N GLU A 3 4.06 -5.59 -5.45
CA GLU A 3 4.25 -6.12 -6.80
C GLU A 3 3.29 -5.46 -7.79
N ASP A 4 2.04 -5.33 -7.38
CA ASP A 4 0.96 -4.69 -8.12
C ASP A 4 0.54 -3.38 -7.42
N VAL A 5 0.82 -2.25 -8.07
CA VAL A 5 0.48 -0.91 -7.56
C VAL A 5 -1.02 -0.65 -7.71
N ASP A 6 -1.66 -1.15 -8.76
CA ASP A 6 -3.08 -0.93 -9.01
C ASP A 6 -3.93 -1.64 -7.96
N GLN A 7 -3.56 -2.88 -7.61
CA GLN A 7 -4.18 -3.61 -6.50
C GLN A 7 -4.01 -2.84 -5.18
N ALA A 8 -2.81 -2.29 -4.91
CA ALA A 8 -2.56 -1.54 -3.69
C ALA A 8 -3.37 -0.22 -3.63
N ILE A 9 -3.48 0.49 -4.76
CA ILE A 9 -4.33 1.67 -4.87
C ILE A 9 -5.78 1.30 -4.61
N ALA A 10 -6.32 0.26 -5.25
CA ALA A 10 -7.71 -0.16 -5.06
C ALA A 10 -7.99 -0.50 -3.58
N PHE A 11 -7.08 -1.23 -2.93
CA PHE A 11 -7.18 -1.58 -1.52
C PHE A 11 -7.30 -0.34 -0.61
N PHE A 12 -6.36 0.60 -0.72
CA PHE A 12 -6.32 1.73 0.22
C PHE A 12 -7.22 2.90 -0.18
N ARG A 13 -7.47 3.11 -1.48
CA ARG A 13 -8.35 4.18 -1.99
C ARG A 13 -9.81 3.76 -1.96
N ASP A 14 -10.15 2.66 -2.61
CA ASP A 14 -11.54 2.30 -2.89
C ASP A 14 -12.20 1.65 -1.66
N ALA A 15 -11.51 0.72 -1.00
CA ALA A 15 -12.01 0.13 0.26
C ALA A 15 -11.59 0.93 1.50
N GLY A 16 -10.34 1.39 1.54
CA GLY A 16 -9.77 2.11 2.69
C GLY A 16 -10.13 3.60 2.81
N GLY A 17 -10.77 4.19 1.79
CA GLY A 17 -11.22 5.59 1.81
C GLY A 17 -10.09 6.64 1.77
N MET A 18 -8.86 6.24 1.43
CA MET A 18 -7.76 7.19 1.23
C MET A 18 -7.88 7.91 -0.12
N THR A 19 -7.19 9.05 -0.26
CA THR A 19 -7.15 9.82 -1.50
C THR A 19 -5.82 9.60 -2.23
N LEU A 20 -5.87 9.19 -3.50
CA LEU A 20 -4.70 9.15 -4.38
C LEU A 20 -4.28 10.58 -4.74
N LEU A 21 -3.03 10.93 -4.43
CA LEU A 21 -2.44 12.24 -4.71
C LEU A 21 -1.57 12.23 -5.98
N PHE A 22 -0.89 11.13 -6.23
CA PHE A 22 0.04 10.96 -7.35
C PHE A 22 0.15 9.48 -7.72
N ASP A 23 0.22 9.18 -9.02
CA ASP A 23 0.61 7.89 -9.59
C ASP A 23 1.47 8.19 -10.82
N GLY A 24 2.67 7.64 -10.88
CA GLY A 24 3.60 7.90 -11.98
C GLY A 24 4.77 6.94 -12.01
N VAL A 25 5.43 6.92 -13.17
CA VAL A 25 6.63 6.11 -13.41
C VAL A 25 7.83 7.03 -13.54
N MET A 26 8.89 6.72 -12.79
CA MET A 26 10.21 7.35 -12.89
C MET A 26 11.14 6.36 -13.60
N GLN A 27 11.79 6.83 -14.67
CA GLN A 27 12.65 6.01 -15.53
C GLN A 27 13.64 6.88 -16.31
N GLY A 28 14.65 6.25 -16.90
CA GLY A 28 15.62 6.87 -17.80
C GLY A 28 16.97 7.13 -17.12
N GLU A 29 18.00 7.30 -17.95
CA GLU A 29 19.41 7.30 -17.52
C GLU A 29 19.69 8.25 -16.36
N VAL A 30 19.16 9.47 -16.39
CA VAL A 30 19.37 10.45 -15.31
C VAL A 30 18.78 9.97 -13.98
N PHE A 31 17.60 9.35 -13.99
CA PHE A 31 16.97 8.80 -12.80
C PHE A 31 17.71 7.55 -12.31
N GLU A 32 18.07 6.66 -13.25
CA GLU A 32 18.80 5.43 -12.98
C GLU A 32 20.14 5.73 -12.31
N GLU A 33 20.93 6.66 -12.86
CA GLU A 33 22.19 7.12 -12.28
C GLU A 33 22.01 7.78 -10.91
N MET A 34 20.98 8.64 -10.77
CA MET A 34 20.71 9.37 -9.53
C MET A 34 20.37 8.43 -8.36
N ILE A 35 19.59 7.37 -8.60
CA ILE A 35 19.15 6.44 -7.57
C ILE A 35 20.08 5.22 -7.45
N GLY A 36 21.01 5.04 -8.40
CA GLY A 36 21.92 3.90 -8.45
C GLY A 36 21.25 2.62 -8.95
N PHE A 37 20.28 2.74 -9.84
CA PHE A 37 19.58 1.60 -10.44
C PHE A 37 20.32 1.06 -11.67
N PRO A 38 20.12 -0.24 -11.98
CA PRO A 38 20.59 -0.80 -13.24
C PRO A 38 20.01 -0.04 -14.44
N SER A 39 20.75 -0.04 -15.55
CA SER A 39 20.27 0.57 -16.78
C SER A 39 18.96 -0.08 -17.26
N GLY A 40 17.99 0.76 -17.63
CA GLY A 40 16.66 0.33 -18.07
C GLY A 40 15.70 -0.06 -16.94
N ALA A 41 16.08 0.15 -15.67
CA ALA A 41 15.18 -0.04 -14.55
C ALA A 41 14.15 1.11 -14.45
N SER A 42 12.99 0.80 -13.87
CA SER A 42 11.93 1.78 -13.63
C SER A 42 11.36 1.64 -12.22
N LEU A 43 10.79 2.73 -11.72
CA LEU A 43 10.06 2.80 -10.46
C LEU A 43 8.68 3.39 -10.70
N ARG A 44 7.63 2.62 -10.45
CA ARG A 44 6.27 3.14 -10.31
C ARG A 44 6.01 3.55 -8.86
N ILE A 45 5.58 4.78 -8.65
CA ILE A 45 5.22 5.34 -7.34
C ILE A 45 3.76 5.74 -7.32
N ALA A 46 3.05 5.37 -6.26
CA ALA A 46 1.74 5.92 -5.94
C ALA A 46 1.71 6.48 -4.51
N PHE A 47 1.26 7.73 -4.36
CA PHE A 47 1.12 8.41 -3.08
C PHE A 47 -0.35 8.58 -2.72
N LEU A 48 -0.72 8.11 -1.52
CA LEU A 48 -2.04 8.29 -0.97
C LEU A 48 -1.95 9.08 0.34
N ALA A 49 -2.99 9.87 0.62
CA ALA A 49 -3.19 10.54 1.90
C ALA A 49 -4.50 10.13 2.55
N GLY A 50 -4.60 10.31 3.86
CA GLY A 50 -5.87 10.18 4.57
C GLY A 50 -6.93 11.14 4.03
N PRO A 51 -8.21 10.94 4.43
CA PRO A 51 -9.32 11.80 4.02
C PRO A 51 -8.99 13.28 4.17
N GLU A 52 -9.46 14.09 3.22
CA GLU A 52 -9.21 15.54 3.17
C GLU A 52 -7.72 15.95 3.17
N LYS A 53 -6.84 15.06 2.70
CA LYS A 53 -5.38 15.25 2.69
C LYS A 53 -4.78 15.39 4.11
N ALA A 54 -5.38 14.69 5.07
CA ALA A 54 -4.81 14.53 6.40
C ALA A 54 -3.34 14.05 6.33
N PRO A 55 -2.49 14.39 7.31
CA PRO A 55 -1.04 14.16 7.23
C PRO A 55 -0.61 12.69 7.19
N ALA A 56 -1.51 11.74 7.50
CA ALA A 56 -1.25 10.32 7.33
C ALA A 56 -1.10 9.99 5.83
N ARG A 57 0.06 9.43 5.44
CA ARG A 57 0.40 9.15 4.05
C ARG A 57 0.92 7.73 3.90
N ILE A 58 0.63 7.14 2.75
CA ILE A 58 1.19 5.86 2.31
C ILE A 58 1.78 6.06 0.92
N GLU A 59 2.99 5.52 0.73
CA GLU A 59 3.66 5.48 -0.56
C GLU A 59 3.84 4.02 -0.98
N PHE A 60 3.34 3.69 -2.16
CA PHE A 60 3.62 2.43 -2.83
C PHE A 60 4.72 2.63 -3.85
N MET A 61 5.62 1.66 -3.89
CA MET A 61 6.70 1.59 -4.84
C MET A 61 6.72 0.18 -5.42
N SER A 62 6.84 0.10 -6.75
CA SER A 62 7.12 -1.13 -7.48
C SER A 62 8.29 -0.88 -8.44
N PHE A 63 9.26 -1.80 -8.44
CA PHE A 63 10.44 -1.72 -9.29
C PHE A 63 10.38 -2.76 -10.40
N GLU A 64 10.78 -2.36 -11.60
CA GLU A 64 11.06 -3.25 -12.72
C GLU A 64 12.54 -3.16 -13.10
N GLY A 65 13.14 -4.28 -13.52
CA GLY A 65 14.56 -4.32 -13.90
C GLY A 65 15.55 -4.29 -12.72
N VAL A 66 15.06 -4.34 -11.48
CA VAL A 66 15.88 -4.41 -10.25
C VAL A 66 15.75 -5.80 -9.63
N GLU A 67 16.88 -6.42 -9.26
CA GLU A 67 16.87 -7.68 -8.52
C GLU A 67 16.27 -7.44 -7.13
N ARG A 68 15.15 -8.12 -6.83
CA ARG A 68 14.51 -8.05 -5.53
C ARG A 68 15.17 -9.08 -4.62
N SER A 69 15.62 -8.66 -3.44
CA SER A 69 15.99 -9.63 -2.41
C SER A 69 14.74 -10.40 -1.97
N GLU A 70 14.88 -11.69 -1.71
CA GLU A 70 13.83 -12.48 -1.06
C GLU A 70 13.40 -11.75 0.22
N GLY A 71 12.09 -11.53 0.35
CA GLY A 71 11.48 -10.78 1.46
C GLY A 71 11.83 -11.34 2.85
N ARG A 72 11.43 -10.60 3.90
CA ARG A 72 11.65 -10.87 5.34
C ARG A 72 12.35 -12.22 5.65
N LYS A 73 13.69 -12.20 5.67
CA LYS A 73 14.47 -13.32 6.25
C LYS A 73 14.43 -13.30 7.77
N ASP A 74 14.11 -12.13 8.35
CA ASP A 74 14.06 -11.88 9.79
C ASP A 74 12.66 -11.46 10.25
N ASN A 75 12.33 -11.77 11.51
CA ASN A 75 11.03 -11.43 12.14
C ASN A 75 10.86 -9.96 12.54
N ILE A 76 11.83 -9.09 12.22
CA ILE A 76 11.88 -7.69 12.66
C ILE A 76 11.55 -6.75 11.49
N GLY A 77 10.60 -5.84 11.66
CA GLY A 77 10.25 -4.81 10.67
C GLY A 77 8.80 -4.32 10.77
N ILE A 78 8.38 -3.50 9.80
CA ILE A 78 6.99 -3.04 9.67
C ILE A 78 6.08 -4.27 9.47
N ARG A 79 5.03 -4.37 10.28
CA ARG A 79 4.12 -5.53 10.31
C ARG A 79 2.66 -5.16 10.08
N ARG A 80 2.22 -4.00 10.56
CA ARG A 80 0.80 -3.64 10.60
C ARG A 80 0.58 -2.15 10.39
N ILE A 81 -0.48 -1.82 9.66
CA ILE A 81 -1.08 -0.49 9.58
C ILE A 81 -2.41 -0.54 10.33
N VAL A 82 -2.70 0.49 11.13
CA VAL A 82 -3.98 0.60 11.84
C VAL A 82 -4.77 1.76 11.24
N MET A 83 -5.99 1.50 10.81
CA MET A 83 -6.90 2.50 10.25
C MET A 83 -8.15 2.62 11.12
N SER A 84 -8.60 3.85 11.34
CA SER A 84 -9.85 4.09 12.06
C SER A 84 -11.01 4.19 11.08
N THR A 85 -12.17 3.67 11.48
CA THR A 85 -13.43 3.80 10.74
C THR A 85 -14.59 4.07 11.69
N THR A 86 -15.66 4.67 11.21
CA THR A 86 -16.90 4.88 11.97
C THR A 86 -17.88 3.73 11.85
N ASP A 87 -17.72 2.87 10.84
CA ASP A 87 -18.54 1.68 10.62
C ASP A 87 -17.64 0.52 10.19
N LEU A 88 -17.33 -0.36 11.15
CA LEU A 88 -16.44 -1.50 10.89
C LEU A 88 -17.05 -2.48 9.88
N ALA A 89 -18.36 -2.74 9.97
CA ALA A 89 -19.03 -3.73 9.13
C ALA A 89 -19.08 -3.28 7.66
N GLU A 90 -19.47 -2.02 7.41
CA GLU A 90 -19.48 -1.45 6.06
C GLU A 90 -18.08 -1.41 5.47
N THR A 91 -17.08 -1.04 6.27
CA THR A 91 -15.68 -0.96 5.80
C THR A 91 -15.13 -2.35 5.44
N LEU A 92 -15.38 -3.36 6.29
CA LEU A 92 -14.95 -4.73 6.01
C LEU A 92 -15.62 -5.30 4.75
N ALA A 93 -16.90 -4.99 4.50
CA ALA A 93 -17.60 -5.44 3.30
C ALA A 93 -16.89 -5.00 2.01
N LYS A 94 -16.38 -3.75 1.97
CA LYS A 94 -15.62 -3.22 0.82
C LYS A 94 -14.32 -3.98 0.59
N PHE A 95 -13.63 -4.42 1.65
CA PHE A 95 -12.42 -5.23 1.52
C PHE A 95 -12.73 -6.67 1.08
N VAL A 96 -13.87 -7.22 1.48
CA VAL A 96 -14.33 -8.55 1.01
C VAL A 96 -14.64 -8.54 -0.49
N GLU A 97 -15.22 -7.45 -1.02
CA GLU A 97 -15.44 -7.28 -2.46
C GLU A 97 -14.14 -7.29 -3.29
N LEU A 98 -13.02 -6.92 -2.67
CA LEU A 98 -11.67 -7.01 -3.26
C LEU A 98 -11.00 -8.37 -3.05
N GLU A 99 -11.76 -9.38 -2.61
CA GLU A 99 -11.28 -10.74 -2.31
C GLU A 99 -10.11 -10.77 -1.29
N CYS A 100 -10.05 -9.78 -0.40
CA CYS A 100 -8.99 -9.72 0.61
C CYS A 100 -9.13 -10.84 1.63
N ARG A 101 -7.99 -11.42 2.05
CA ARG A 101 -7.99 -12.47 3.06
C ARG A 101 -8.18 -11.89 4.47
N MET A 102 -9.19 -12.38 5.18
CA MET A 102 -9.35 -12.12 6.62
C MET A 102 -8.30 -12.89 7.43
N ILE A 103 -7.61 -12.18 8.33
CA ILE A 103 -6.66 -12.78 9.30
C ILE A 103 -7.37 -13.00 10.64
N SER A 104 -8.13 -12.00 11.09
CA SER A 104 -8.99 -12.06 12.28
C SER A 104 -10.19 -11.12 12.11
N GLU A 105 -11.06 -11.02 13.12
CA GLU A 105 -12.32 -10.25 13.07
C GLU A 105 -12.20 -8.84 12.46
N ASN A 106 -11.15 -8.10 12.82
CA ASN A 106 -10.90 -6.73 12.32
C ASN A 106 -9.52 -6.57 11.68
N VAL A 107 -8.87 -7.67 11.29
CA VAL A 107 -7.54 -7.64 10.64
C VAL A 107 -7.61 -8.37 9.32
N ILE A 108 -7.16 -7.69 8.26
CA ILE A 108 -7.11 -8.20 6.89
C ILE A 108 -5.69 -8.20 6.36
N GLU A 109 -5.40 -9.14 5.47
CA GLU A 109 -4.16 -9.15 4.70
C GLU A 109 -4.26 -8.10 3.60
N GLY A 110 -3.38 -7.11 3.66
CA GLY A 110 -3.23 -6.07 2.65
C GLY A 110 -2.12 -6.36 1.65
N PRO A 111 -1.85 -5.42 0.73
CA PRO A 111 -0.82 -5.54 -0.29
C PRO A 111 0.55 -5.92 0.29
N ALA A 112 1.27 -6.80 -0.41
CA ALA A 112 2.58 -7.33 0.03
C ALA A 112 2.57 -8.03 1.41
N GLY A 113 1.42 -8.53 1.86
CA GLY A 113 1.28 -9.29 3.10
C GLY A 113 1.31 -8.44 4.37
N ILE A 114 1.15 -7.12 4.26
CA ILE A 114 1.04 -6.25 5.45
C ILE A 114 -0.30 -6.48 6.13
N GLU A 115 -0.33 -6.50 7.46
CA GLU A 115 -1.60 -6.56 8.18
C GLU A 115 -2.24 -5.18 8.21
N VAL A 116 -3.54 -5.11 7.96
CA VAL A 116 -4.33 -3.89 8.13
C VAL A 116 -5.39 -4.16 9.20
N GLU A 117 -5.28 -3.46 10.32
CA GLU A 117 -6.24 -3.54 11.42
C GLU A 117 -7.20 -2.36 11.35
N LEU A 118 -8.49 -2.65 11.33
CA LEU A 118 -9.55 -1.65 11.39
C LEU A 118 -9.99 -1.45 12.84
N ARG A 119 -10.06 -0.19 13.27
CA ARG A 119 -10.56 0.20 14.59
C ARG A 119 -11.79 1.07 14.46
N GLU A 120 -12.87 0.63 15.06
CA GLU A 120 -14.07 1.44 15.15
C GLU A 120 -13.85 2.58 16.16
N VAL A 121 -14.09 3.82 15.72
CA VAL A 121 -14.09 5.01 16.58
C VAL A 121 -15.48 5.61 16.58
N LYS A 122 -16.06 5.79 17.78
CA LYS A 122 -17.34 6.46 17.95
C LYS A 122 -17.12 7.96 17.85
N GLN A 123 -17.86 8.63 16.99
CA GLN A 123 -17.93 10.11 16.95
C GLN A 123 -18.74 10.65 18.13
#